data_AF-A0A7C5NIV5-F1
#
_entry.id   AF-A0A7C5NIV5-F1
#
_cell.length_a   1.000
_cell.length_b   1.000
_cell.length_c   1.000
_cell.angle_alpha   90.00
_cell.angle_beta   90.00
_cell.angle_gamma   90.00
#
_symmetry.space_group_name_H-M   'P 1'
#
loop_
_entity.id
_entity.type
_entity.pdbx_description
1 polymer ?
#
loop_
_entity_poly.entity_id
_entity_poly.type
_entity_poly.pdbx_seq_one_letter_code
_entity_poly.pdbx_strand_id
1 'polypeptide(L)'
;MAEDIDQLRTKLRARLEATAKREAELGRDGFFALPKRIQSRLSVLQAEAYPRSDSVEAYLAADHNLERYNEVLDDAFNLVAQIGGMESRLAASRRHRAKRLAIAGALALVLGGGGYAYYQSALADKIAACAEAPACREVGLCGARLASGTALRLECAATEEAHCKSSESCKRVAQCSLVEGACAATEKDCRQSSRCHTDGWCTAVEGRCRAEKDADCRKTRGCIELGACSPVGGLCKVASDADCRISNVCREQQACRAVQNRCVREDWSPGEGGGNVATKK
;
A
#
# COMPACT_ATOMS: atom_id res chain seq x y z
N MET A 1 39.76 41.14 15.22
CA MET A 1 38.29 40.93 15.20
C MET A 1 37.68 41.37 13.88
N ALA A 2 37.69 42.66 13.52
CA ALA A 2 37.17 43.10 12.21
C ALA A 2 38.02 42.57 11.02
N GLU A 3 39.35 42.56 11.18
CA GLU A 3 40.29 42.02 10.20
C GLU A 3 40.13 40.51 9.97
N ASP A 4 39.65 39.77 10.98
CA ASP A 4 39.41 38.33 10.89
C ASP A 4 38.14 38.00 10.08
N ILE A 5 37.12 38.87 10.15
CA ILE A 5 35.84 38.66 9.44
C ILE A 5 36.00 38.88 7.93
N ASP A 6 36.75 39.90 7.50
CA ASP A 6 36.96 40.15 6.06
C ASP A 6 37.81 39.05 5.39
N GLN A 7 38.78 38.48 6.11
CA GLN A 7 39.52 37.31 5.63
C GLN A 7 38.62 36.08 5.49
N LEU A 8 37.77 35.80 6.48
CA LEU A 8 36.79 34.69 6.42
C LEU A 8 35.79 34.88 5.29
N ARG A 9 35.28 36.10 5.09
CA ARG A 9 34.37 36.46 4.00
C ARG A 9 35.01 36.21 2.63
N THR A 10 36.25 36.64 2.44
CA THR A 10 36.99 36.47 1.18
C THR A 10 37.25 34.98 0.89
N LYS A 11 37.65 34.21 1.90
CA LYS A 11 37.86 32.77 1.78
C LYS A 11 36.58 32.02 1.43
N LEU A 12 35.47 32.32 2.12
CA LEU A 12 34.18 31.67 1.86
C LEU A 12 33.67 31.98 0.45
N ARG A 13 33.82 33.24 -0.01
CA ARG A 13 33.42 33.64 -1.37
C ARG A 13 34.16 32.85 -2.44
N ALA A 14 35.47 32.69 -2.30
CA ALA A 14 36.27 31.90 -3.24
C ALA A 14 35.83 30.42 -3.28
N ARG A 15 35.50 29.81 -2.13
CA ARG A 15 34.99 28.43 -2.07
C ARG A 15 33.60 28.30 -2.71
N LEU A 16 32.71 29.27 -2.49
CA LEU A 16 31.39 29.31 -3.12
C LEU A 16 31.49 29.43 -4.64
N GLU A 17 32.37 30.29 -5.16
CA GLU A 17 32.62 30.43 -6.60
C GLU A 17 33.19 29.14 -7.22
N ALA A 18 34.12 28.48 -6.53
CA ALA A 18 34.64 27.19 -6.97
C ALA A 18 33.54 26.11 -7.01
N THR A 19 32.68 26.07 -5.99
CA THR A 19 31.55 25.13 -5.92
C THR A 19 30.53 25.39 -7.04
N ALA A 20 30.20 26.65 -7.31
CA ALA A 20 29.30 27.03 -8.40
C ALA A 20 29.83 26.63 -9.78
N LYS A 21 31.15 26.68 -10.00
CA LYS A 21 31.77 26.16 -11.24
C LYS A 21 31.58 24.66 -11.38
N ARG A 22 31.72 23.89 -10.29
CA ARG A 22 31.48 22.43 -10.28
C ARG A 22 30.02 22.11 -10.59
N GLU A 23 29.07 22.83 -10.01
CA GLU A 23 27.65 22.67 -10.35
C GLU A 23 27.37 22.91 -11.83
N ALA A 24 28.03 23.92 -12.43
CA ALA A 24 27.91 24.20 -13.86
C ALA A 24 28.46 23.07 -14.74
N GLU A 25 29.51 22.38 -14.30
CA GLU A 25 30.07 21.20 -15.00
C GLU A 25 29.14 19.98 -14.94
N LEU A 26 28.36 19.82 -13.86
CA LEU A 26 27.29 18.81 -13.79
C LEU A 26 26.21 19.06 -14.86
N GLY A 27 26.09 20.32 -15.33
CA GLY A 27 25.15 20.75 -16.34
C GLY A 27 23.70 20.70 -15.87
N ARG A 28 22.80 21.37 -16.60
CA ARG A 28 21.35 21.27 -16.33
C ARG A 28 20.88 19.82 -16.43
N ASP A 29 21.37 19.09 -17.41
CA ASP A 29 20.93 17.71 -17.69
C ASP A 29 21.40 16.72 -16.61
N GLY A 30 22.59 16.90 -16.04
CA GLY A 30 23.10 16.03 -14.96
C GLY A 30 22.38 16.25 -13.63
N PHE A 31 22.01 17.50 -13.31
CA PHE A 31 21.24 17.80 -12.10
C PHE A 31 19.85 17.16 -12.12
N PHE A 32 19.14 17.23 -13.27
CA PHE A 32 17.81 16.63 -13.41
C PHE A 32 17.83 15.10 -13.46
N ALA A 33 18.97 14.49 -13.79
CA ALA A 33 19.15 13.04 -13.73
C ALA A 33 19.27 12.48 -12.29
N LEU A 34 19.48 13.34 -11.29
CA LEU A 34 19.56 12.92 -9.90
C LEU A 34 18.18 12.54 -9.32
N PRO A 35 18.13 11.56 -8.39
CA PRO A 35 16.92 11.29 -7.61
C PRO A 35 16.42 12.53 -6.88
N LYS A 36 15.09 12.75 -6.85
CA LYS A 36 14.46 13.92 -6.19
C LYS A 36 14.91 14.14 -4.74
N ARG A 37 15.21 13.06 -4.00
CA ARG A 37 15.70 13.13 -2.61
C ARG A 37 17.08 13.79 -2.50
N ILE A 38 17.95 13.58 -3.50
CA ILE A 38 19.29 14.19 -3.55
C ILE A 38 19.14 15.67 -3.94
N GLN A 39 18.32 15.96 -4.95
CA GLN A 39 18.03 17.34 -5.35
C GLN A 39 17.49 18.19 -4.18
N SER A 40 16.52 17.67 -3.42
CA SER A 40 15.97 18.38 -2.27
C SER A 40 16.99 18.59 -1.14
N ARG A 41 17.93 17.65 -0.98
CA ARG A 41 18.98 17.78 0.05
C ARG A 41 20.04 18.80 -0.37
N LEU A 42 20.43 18.80 -1.63
CA LEU A 42 21.35 19.79 -2.19
C LEU A 42 20.76 21.21 -2.09
N SER A 43 19.47 21.40 -2.40
CA SER A 43 18.86 22.74 -2.33
C SER A 43 18.80 23.29 -0.90
N VAL A 44 18.59 22.45 0.11
CA VAL A 44 18.61 22.85 1.52
C VAL A 44 20.03 23.23 1.95
N LEU A 45 21.01 22.38 1.67
CA LEU A 45 22.41 22.62 2.04
C LEU A 45 23.00 23.86 1.35
N GLN A 46 22.62 24.11 0.09
CA GLN A 46 23.02 25.31 -0.64
C GLN A 46 22.48 26.58 0.02
N ALA A 47 21.23 26.57 0.50
CA ALA A 47 20.65 27.70 1.23
C ALA A 47 21.32 27.93 2.60
N GLU A 48 21.84 26.89 3.24
CA GLU A 48 22.53 26.94 4.53
C GLU A 48 24.02 27.31 4.42
N ALA A 49 24.60 27.29 3.22
CA ALA A 49 25.98 27.67 2.96
C ALA A 49 26.19 29.20 2.88
N TYR A 50 25.11 29.99 2.88
CA TYR A 50 25.17 31.45 2.92
C TYR A 50 25.00 31.95 4.36
N PRO A 51 25.97 32.74 4.91
CA PRO A 51 25.89 33.23 6.27
C PRO A 51 24.70 34.18 6.43
N ARG A 52 23.92 34.02 7.50
CA ARG A 52 22.72 34.83 7.80
C ARG A 52 23.02 36.10 8.60
N SER A 53 24.24 36.24 9.12
CA SER A 53 24.71 37.39 9.91
C SER A 53 26.21 37.61 9.70
N ASP A 54 26.68 38.83 9.94
CA ASP A 54 28.11 39.18 9.95
C ASP A 54 28.75 38.86 11.32
N SER A 55 28.72 37.58 11.71
CA SER A 55 29.40 37.08 12.90
C SER A 55 30.36 35.95 12.54
N VAL A 56 31.46 35.83 13.29
CA VAL A 56 32.48 34.79 13.06
C VAL A 56 31.86 33.40 13.09
N GLU A 57 30.93 33.15 14.03
CA GLU A 57 30.22 31.88 14.16
C GLU A 57 29.38 31.56 12.91
N ALA A 58 28.77 32.57 12.28
CA ALA A 58 27.99 32.36 11.06
C ALA A 58 28.87 32.01 9.86
N TYR A 59 30.06 32.61 9.73
CA TYR A 59 31.02 32.25 8.68
C TYR A 59 31.62 30.85 8.89
N LEU A 60 31.92 30.47 10.13
CA LEU A 60 32.39 29.11 10.45
C LEU A 60 31.32 28.05 10.20
N ALA A 61 30.07 28.33 10.57
CA ALA A 61 28.94 27.43 10.30
C ALA A 61 28.69 27.29 8.79
N ALA A 62 28.76 28.40 8.03
CA ALA A 62 28.63 28.39 6.58
C ALA A 62 29.75 27.57 5.90
N ASP A 63 31.00 27.70 6.36
CA ASP A 63 32.15 26.95 5.84
C ASP A 63 31.98 25.43 6.05
N HIS A 64 31.55 25.02 7.24
CA HIS A 64 31.26 23.62 7.55
C HIS A 64 30.05 23.06 6.76
N ASN A 65 29.00 23.86 6.56
CA ASN A 65 27.87 23.45 5.72
C ASN A 65 28.27 23.32 4.25
N LEU A 66 29.18 24.18 3.77
CA LEU A 66 29.74 24.10 2.42
C LEU A 66 30.59 22.84 2.21
N GLU A 67 31.26 22.33 3.24
CA GLU A 67 31.97 21.05 3.18
C GLU A 67 31.00 19.88 3.02
N ARG A 68 29.96 19.82 3.86
CA ARG A 68 28.90 18.82 3.73
C ARG A 68 28.19 18.87 2.37
N TYR A 69 28.01 20.07 1.83
CA TYR A 69 27.46 20.26 0.50
C TYR A 69 28.35 19.65 -0.59
N ASN A 70 29.66 19.89 -0.51
CA ASN A 70 30.64 19.34 -1.46
C ASN A 70 30.73 17.81 -1.39
N GLU A 71 30.65 17.20 -0.20
CA GLU A 71 30.60 15.73 -0.06
C GLU A 71 29.38 15.13 -0.79
N VAL A 72 28.19 15.73 -0.60
CA VAL A 72 26.97 15.26 -1.29
C VAL A 72 27.05 15.50 -2.80
N LEU A 73 27.71 16.57 -3.25
CA LEU A 73 27.99 16.78 -4.67
C LEU A 73 28.91 15.71 -5.24
N ASP A 74 29.98 15.33 -4.54
CA ASP A 74 30.90 14.26 -4.98
C ASP A 74 30.18 12.92 -5.14
N ASP A 75 29.33 12.57 -4.18
CA ASP A 75 28.47 11.38 -4.27
C ASP A 75 27.52 11.45 -5.49
N ALA A 76 26.96 12.63 -5.76
CA ALA A 76 26.09 12.85 -6.91
C ALA A 76 26.84 12.67 -8.24
N PHE A 77 28.07 13.20 -8.37
CA PHE A 77 28.92 12.99 -9.56
C PHE A 77 29.24 11.51 -9.77
N ASN A 78 29.63 10.80 -8.71
CA ASN A 78 29.91 9.37 -8.79
C ASN A 78 28.67 8.57 -9.23
N LEU A 79 27.48 8.94 -8.74
CA LEU A 79 26.23 8.30 -9.13
C LEU A 79 25.89 8.55 -10.61
N VAL A 80 26.03 9.79 -11.09
CA VAL A 80 25.81 10.13 -12.51
C VAL A 80 26.78 9.35 -13.42
N ALA A 81 28.05 9.23 -13.04
CA ALA A 81 29.03 8.44 -13.77
C ALA A 81 28.66 6.95 -13.81
N GLN A 82 28.16 6.39 -12.71
CA GLN A 82 27.65 5.01 -12.66
C GLN A 82 26.43 4.82 -13.57
N ILE A 83 25.48 5.77 -13.57
CA ILE A 83 24.27 5.73 -14.40
C ILE A 83 24.65 5.78 -15.89
N GLY A 84 25.54 6.70 -16.30
CA GLY A 84 26.03 6.78 -17.68
C GLY A 84 26.77 5.51 -18.13
N GLY A 85 27.52 4.88 -17.22
CA GLY A 85 28.14 3.57 -17.43
C GLY A 85 27.11 2.44 -17.62
N MET A 86 25.98 2.50 -16.93
CA MET A 86 24.89 1.54 -17.10
C MET A 86 24.14 1.74 -18.43
N GLU A 87 23.91 2.98 -18.87
CA GLU A 87 23.23 3.25 -20.14
C GLU A 87 24.01 2.76 -21.35
N SER A 88 25.33 2.92 -21.37
CA SER A 88 26.18 2.37 -22.44
C SER A 88 26.16 0.84 -22.48
N ARG A 89 26.16 0.18 -21.31
CA ARG A 89 25.98 -1.29 -21.18
C ARG A 89 24.58 -1.74 -21.58
N LEU A 90 23.54 -0.97 -21.24
CA LEU A 90 22.15 -1.22 -21.65
C LEU A 90 21.96 -1.03 -23.16
N ALA A 91 22.59 -0.04 -23.78
CA ALA A 91 22.55 0.19 -25.23
C ALA A 91 23.26 -0.95 -26.01
N ALA A 92 24.38 -1.46 -25.48
CA ALA A 92 25.03 -2.66 -26.01
C ALA A 92 24.17 -3.93 -25.81
N SER A 93 23.56 -4.09 -24.63
CA SER A 93 22.67 -5.22 -24.35
C SER A 93 21.36 -5.18 -25.14
N ARG A 94 20.79 -4.00 -25.43
CA ARG A 94 19.58 -3.82 -26.24
C ARG A 94 19.82 -4.29 -27.67
N ARG A 95 21.00 -4.03 -28.25
CA ARG A 95 21.37 -4.54 -29.59
C ARG A 95 21.46 -6.07 -29.64
N HIS A 96 21.98 -6.71 -28.59
CA HIS A 96 22.01 -8.18 -28.51
C HIS A 96 20.64 -8.80 -28.22
N ARG A 97 19.82 -8.17 -27.36
CA ARG A 97 18.45 -8.63 -27.08
C ARG A 97 17.54 -8.43 -28.28
N ALA A 98 17.62 -7.32 -29.01
CA ALA A 98 16.85 -7.09 -30.22
C ALA A 98 17.15 -8.14 -31.31
N LYS A 99 18.43 -8.48 -31.52
CA LYS A 99 18.82 -9.56 -32.44
C LYS A 99 18.32 -10.92 -31.99
N ARG A 100 18.43 -11.25 -30.70
CA ARG A 100 17.93 -12.52 -30.15
C ARG A 100 16.39 -12.61 -30.18
N LEU A 101 15.68 -11.52 -29.93
CA LEU A 101 14.22 -11.45 -29.99
C LEU A 101 13.72 -11.51 -31.43
N ALA A 102 14.41 -10.89 -32.40
CA ALA A 102 14.08 -11.01 -33.81
C ALA A 102 14.24 -12.45 -34.32
N ILE A 103 15.33 -13.13 -33.93
CA ILE A 103 15.57 -14.53 -34.28
C ILE A 103 14.56 -15.46 -33.59
N ALA A 104 14.28 -15.24 -32.30
CA ALA A 104 13.28 -16.01 -31.55
C ALA A 104 11.86 -15.78 -32.08
N GLY A 105 11.51 -14.54 -32.46
CA GLY A 105 10.24 -14.19 -33.08
C GLY A 105 10.07 -14.82 -34.47
N ALA A 106 11.13 -14.84 -35.28
CA ALA A 106 11.14 -15.54 -36.56
C ALA A 106 11.00 -17.07 -36.39
N LEU A 107 11.71 -17.67 -35.43
CA LEU A 107 11.55 -19.09 -35.08
C LEU A 107 10.17 -19.42 -34.52
N ALA A 108 9.59 -18.55 -33.69
CA ALA A 108 8.23 -18.70 -33.18
C ALA A 108 7.16 -18.51 -34.27
N LEU A 109 7.40 -17.69 -35.30
CA LEU A 109 6.51 -17.59 -36.46
C LEU A 109 6.57 -18.83 -37.36
N VAL A 110 7.78 -19.38 -37.56
CA VAL A 110 7.99 -20.56 -38.42
C VAL A 110 7.58 -21.88 -37.73
N LEU A 111 7.76 -22.00 -36.41
CA LEU A 111 7.43 -23.21 -35.64
C LEU A 111 6.15 -23.08 -34.80
N GLY A 112 5.67 -21.87 -34.52
CA GLY A 112 4.64 -21.60 -33.52
C GLY A 112 3.23 -21.37 -34.05
N GLY A 113 2.98 -21.41 -35.36
CA GLY A 113 1.62 -21.40 -35.89
C GLY A 113 0.76 -22.53 -35.31
N GLY A 114 1.33 -23.74 -35.18
CA GLY A 114 0.69 -24.87 -34.51
C GLY A 114 0.65 -24.72 -32.99
N GLY A 115 1.71 -24.21 -32.37
CA GLY A 115 1.80 -24.04 -30.91
C GLY A 115 0.84 -23.00 -30.34
N TYR A 116 0.64 -21.89 -31.04
CA TYR A 116 -0.31 -20.85 -30.65
C TYR A 116 -1.76 -21.31 -30.84
N ALA A 117 -2.07 -21.99 -31.96
CA ALA A 117 -3.39 -22.57 -32.18
C ALA A 117 -3.71 -23.64 -31.12
N TYR A 118 -2.75 -24.51 -30.80
CA TYR A 118 -2.86 -25.51 -29.73
C TYR A 118 -3.06 -24.86 -28.35
N TYR A 119 -2.33 -23.78 -28.06
CA TYR A 119 -2.50 -23.04 -26.81
C TYR A 119 -3.89 -22.39 -26.70
N GLN A 120 -4.38 -21.79 -27.79
CA GLN A 120 -5.71 -21.20 -27.84
C GLN A 120 -6.81 -22.25 -27.65
N SER A 121 -6.69 -23.43 -28.26
CA SER A 121 -7.66 -24.52 -28.04
C SER A 121 -7.62 -25.03 -26.59
N ALA A 122 -6.42 -25.28 -26.05
CA ALA A 122 -6.26 -25.73 -24.66
C ALA A 122 -6.78 -24.69 -23.65
N LEU A 123 -6.61 -23.40 -23.94
CA LEU A 123 -7.14 -22.31 -23.12
C LEU A 123 -8.67 -22.27 -23.18
N ALA A 124 -9.27 -22.40 -24.36
CA ALA A 124 -10.72 -22.43 -24.52
C ALA A 124 -11.35 -23.60 -23.76
N ASP A 125 -10.78 -24.81 -23.90
CA ASP A 125 -11.24 -26.01 -23.18
C ASP A 125 -11.14 -25.81 -21.65
N LYS A 126 -10.04 -25.19 -21.19
CA LYS A 126 -9.86 -24.91 -19.77
C LYS A 126 -10.86 -23.86 -19.26
N ILE A 127 -11.14 -22.80 -20.03
CA ILE A 127 -12.14 -21.79 -19.67
C ILE A 127 -13.51 -22.44 -19.52
N ALA A 128 -13.91 -23.30 -20.48
CA ALA A 128 -15.18 -24.03 -20.39
C ALA A 128 -15.24 -24.90 -19.12
N ALA A 129 -14.17 -25.66 -18.84
CA ALA A 129 -14.09 -26.47 -17.63
C ALA A 129 -14.13 -25.63 -16.32
N CYS A 130 -13.51 -24.45 -16.31
CA CYS A 130 -13.55 -23.55 -15.15
C CYS A 130 -14.95 -22.95 -14.95
N ALA A 131 -15.67 -22.62 -16.03
CA ALA A 131 -17.02 -22.08 -15.97
C ALA A 131 -18.03 -23.09 -15.37
N GLU A 132 -17.84 -24.39 -15.61
CA GLU A 132 -18.69 -25.45 -15.06
C GLU A 132 -18.28 -25.88 -13.64
N ALA A 133 -17.08 -25.51 -13.18
CA ALA A 133 -16.58 -25.91 -11.88
C ALA A 133 -17.36 -25.24 -10.72
N PRO A 134 -17.55 -25.92 -9.56
CA PRO A 134 -18.18 -25.31 -8.39
C PRO A 134 -17.49 -24.01 -7.93
N ALA A 135 -16.18 -23.91 -8.13
CA ALA A 135 -15.39 -22.73 -7.80
C ALA A 135 -15.83 -21.47 -8.59
N CYS A 136 -16.33 -21.62 -9.83
CA CYS A 136 -16.90 -20.49 -10.57
C CYS A 136 -18.11 -19.91 -9.81
N ARG A 137 -19.06 -20.75 -9.39
CA ARG A 137 -20.25 -20.30 -8.67
C ARG A 137 -19.92 -19.78 -7.26
N GLU A 138 -19.07 -20.47 -6.52
CA GLU A 138 -18.79 -20.13 -5.12
C GLU A 138 -17.91 -18.88 -4.97
N VAL A 139 -16.85 -18.78 -5.77
CA VAL A 139 -15.78 -17.77 -5.60
C VAL A 139 -15.39 -17.04 -6.89
N GLY A 140 -16.14 -17.22 -7.98
CA GLY A 140 -15.96 -16.44 -9.22
C GLY A 140 -14.76 -16.85 -10.08
N LEU A 141 -14.20 -18.06 -9.90
CA LEU A 141 -13.07 -18.55 -10.71
C LEU A 141 -13.54 -19.16 -12.04
N CYS A 142 -14.27 -18.39 -12.84
CA CYS A 142 -14.92 -18.86 -14.08
C CYS A 142 -14.05 -18.79 -15.34
N GLY A 143 -12.92 -18.08 -15.30
CA GLY A 143 -11.98 -17.98 -16.41
C GLY A 143 -10.75 -18.85 -16.20
N ALA A 144 -9.78 -18.77 -17.11
CA ALA A 144 -8.49 -19.43 -16.97
C ALA A 144 -7.35 -18.43 -17.23
N ARG A 145 -6.26 -18.59 -16.48
CA ARG A 145 -5.02 -17.83 -16.68
C ARG A 145 -3.80 -18.73 -16.60
N LEU A 146 -2.67 -18.24 -17.10
CA LEU A 146 -1.38 -18.88 -16.88
C LEU A 146 -0.95 -18.68 -15.42
N ALA A 147 -0.59 -19.79 -14.77
CA ALA A 147 0.04 -19.79 -13.47
C ALA A 147 1.43 -19.15 -13.57
N SER A 148 1.78 -18.31 -12.59
CA SER A 148 3.14 -17.81 -12.43
C SER A 148 4.01 -18.95 -11.85
N GLY A 149 4.84 -19.57 -12.68
CA GLY A 149 5.73 -20.67 -12.26
C GLY A 149 6.67 -21.12 -13.37
N THR A 150 7.56 -22.08 -13.06
CA THR A 150 8.52 -22.65 -14.03
C THR A 150 7.87 -23.56 -15.08
N ALA A 151 6.63 -23.99 -14.85
CA ALA A 151 5.83 -24.76 -15.79
C ALA A 151 4.63 -23.93 -16.27
N LEU A 152 4.46 -23.83 -17.59
CA LEU A 152 3.26 -23.27 -18.22
C LEU A 152 2.05 -24.17 -17.88
N ARG A 153 1.26 -23.77 -16.89
CA ARG A 153 0.02 -24.44 -16.49
C ARG A 153 -1.13 -23.44 -16.50
N LEU A 154 -2.29 -23.90 -16.95
CA LEU A 154 -3.52 -23.10 -16.90
C LEU A 154 -4.29 -23.40 -15.61
N GLU A 155 -4.64 -22.35 -14.89
CA GLU A 155 -5.39 -22.40 -13.63
C GLU A 155 -6.68 -21.61 -13.74
N CYS A 156 -7.72 -22.02 -13.02
CA CYS A 156 -8.96 -21.28 -12.97
C CYS A 156 -8.78 -19.98 -12.18
N ALA A 157 -9.27 -18.88 -12.74
CA ALA A 157 -9.11 -17.54 -12.18
C ALA A 157 -10.33 -16.67 -12.49
N ALA A 158 -10.51 -15.61 -11.70
CA ALA A 158 -11.39 -14.53 -12.11
C ALA A 158 -10.64 -13.69 -13.15
N THR A 159 -11.17 -13.58 -14.36
CA THR A 159 -10.56 -12.80 -15.45
C THR A 159 -11.38 -11.55 -15.79
N GLU A 160 -12.61 -11.45 -15.29
CA GLU A 160 -13.53 -10.35 -15.52
C GLU A 160 -14.32 -10.04 -14.25
N GLU A 161 -14.75 -8.78 -14.07
CA GLU A 161 -15.59 -8.38 -12.93
C GLU A 161 -16.91 -9.14 -12.86
N ALA A 162 -17.46 -9.55 -14.01
CA ALA A 162 -18.70 -10.29 -14.11
C ALA A 162 -18.64 -11.62 -13.35
N HIS A 163 -17.48 -12.29 -13.34
CA HIS A 163 -17.29 -13.54 -12.60
C HIS A 163 -17.40 -13.33 -11.09
N CYS A 164 -16.86 -12.22 -10.57
CA CYS A 164 -16.93 -11.91 -9.15
C CYS A 164 -18.34 -11.51 -8.74
N LYS A 165 -19.00 -10.65 -9.53
CA LYS A 165 -20.36 -10.14 -9.25
C LYS A 165 -21.43 -11.24 -9.24
N SER A 166 -21.27 -12.29 -10.04
CA SER A 166 -22.22 -13.41 -10.09
C SER A 166 -21.99 -14.45 -8.98
N SER A 167 -20.83 -14.42 -8.31
CA SER A 167 -20.44 -15.42 -7.32
C SER A 167 -21.20 -15.33 -5.99
N GLU A 168 -21.28 -16.45 -5.27
CA GLU A 168 -21.83 -16.50 -3.91
C GLU A 168 -20.93 -15.76 -2.89
N SER A 169 -19.63 -15.65 -3.15
CA SER A 169 -18.71 -14.84 -2.34
C SER A 169 -19.07 -13.35 -2.37
N CYS A 170 -19.43 -12.81 -3.53
CA CYS A 170 -19.93 -11.44 -3.64
C CYS A 170 -21.22 -11.25 -2.81
N LYS A 171 -22.19 -12.17 -2.95
CA LYS A 171 -23.48 -12.06 -2.23
C LYS A 171 -23.34 -12.17 -0.71
N ARG A 172 -22.48 -13.07 -0.21
CA ARG A 172 -22.39 -13.38 1.23
C ARG A 172 -21.39 -12.51 1.99
N VAL A 173 -20.26 -12.17 1.35
CA VAL A 173 -19.12 -11.52 2.00
C VAL A 173 -18.55 -10.35 1.19
N ALA A 174 -19.30 -9.84 0.20
CA ALA A 174 -18.98 -8.65 -0.58
C ALA A 174 -17.66 -8.71 -1.37
N GLN A 175 -17.20 -9.91 -1.73
CA GLN A 175 -16.05 -10.09 -2.63
C GLN A 175 -16.46 -9.93 -4.10
N CYS A 176 -16.86 -8.71 -4.47
CA CYS A 176 -17.51 -8.43 -5.75
C CYS A 176 -16.57 -7.86 -6.83
N SER A 177 -15.34 -7.50 -6.46
CA SER A 177 -14.38 -6.84 -7.37
C SER A 177 -13.25 -7.77 -7.78
N LEU A 178 -12.78 -7.60 -9.02
CA LEU A 178 -11.61 -8.33 -9.54
C LEU A 178 -10.32 -7.62 -9.09
N VAL A 179 -9.52 -8.29 -8.25
CA VAL A 179 -8.23 -7.80 -7.77
C VAL A 179 -7.19 -8.90 -7.97
N GLU A 180 -6.15 -8.61 -8.77
CA GLU A 180 -5.02 -9.52 -9.02
C GLU A 180 -5.42 -10.95 -9.47
N GLY A 181 -6.50 -11.06 -10.25
CA GLY A 181 -6.98 -12.35 -10.77
C GLY A 181 -7.85 -13.16 -9.79
N ALA A 182 -8.24 -12.56 -8.66
CA ALA A 182 -9.13 -13.12 -7.67
C ALA A 182 -10.28 -12.16 -7.32
N CYS A 183 -11.36 -12.70 -6.76
CA CYS A 183 -12.47 -11.90 -6.25
C CYS A 183 -12.16 -11.43 -4.83
N ALA A 184 -12.20 -10.11 -4.63
CA ALA A 184 -11.88 -9.47 -3.37
C ALA A 184 -12.87 -8.34 -3.08
N ALA A 185 -13.01 -8.00 -1.80
CA ALA A 185 -13.81 -6.87 -1.37
C ALA A 185 -13.00 -5.57 -1.43
N THR A 186 -13.56 -4.54 -2.05
CA THR A 186 -13.05 -3.16 -1.99
C THR A 186 -13.80 -2.36 -0.93
N GLU A 187 -13.31 -1.16 -0.62
CA GLU A 187 -14.00 -0.20 0.26
C GLU A 187 -15.44 0.05 -0.19
N LYS A 188 -15.67 0.14 -1.50
CA LYS A 188 -17.00 0.35 -2.06
C LYS A 188 -17.89 -0.87 -1.81
N ASP A 189 -17.38 -2.07 -2.05
CA ASP A 189 -18.14 -3.31 -1.85
C ASP A 189 -18.53 -3.48 -0.37
N CYS A 190 -17.60 -3.24 0.55
CA CYS A 190 -17.85 -3.37 1.98
C CYS A 190 -18.92 -2.39 2.47
N ARG A 191 -18.83 -1.11 2.08
CA ARG A 191 -19.82 -0.09 2.48
C ARG A 191 -21.22 -0.34 1.92
N GLN A 192 -21.32 -0.96 0.76
CA GLN A 192 -22.61 -1.31 0.14
C GLN A 192 -23.17 -2.64 0.64
N SER A 193 -22.38 -3.41 1.40
CA SER A 193 -22.78 -4.72 1.91
C SER A 193 -23.80 -4.59 3.04
N SER A 194 -24.72 -5.56 3.13
CA SER A 194 -25.63 -5.67 4.27
C SER A 194 -24.88 -5.80 5.59
N ARG A 195 -23.73 -6.50 5.60
CA ARG A 195 -22.87 -6.69 6.78
C ARG A 195 -22.26 -5.41 7.31
N CYS A 196 -22.03 -4.39 6.48
CA CYS A 196 -21.63 -3.08 6.99
C CYS A 196 -22.72 -2.48 7.89
N HIS A 197 -24.00 -2.62 7.50
CA HIS A 197 -25.11 -2.09 8.29
C HIS A 197 -25.47 -2.95 9.51
N THR A 198 -25.38 -4.28 9.40
CA THR A 198 -25.75 -5.19 10.49
C THR A 198 -24.62 -5.40 11.49
N ASP A 199 -23.40 -5.63 10.98
CA ASP A 199 -22.26 -6.13 11.75
C ASP A 199 -21.10 -5.12 11.83
N GLY A 200 -21.20 -3.98 11.13
CA GLY A 200 -20.17 -2.94 11.10
C GLY A 200 -18.97 -3.32 10.24
N TRP A 201 -19.10 -4.26 9.30
CA TRP A 201 -18.00 -4.67 8.43
C TRP A 201 -17.87 -3.75 7.22
N CYS A 202 -17.52 -2.49 7.47
CA CYS A 202 -17.56 -1.44 6.46
C CYS A 202 -16.20 -1.14 5.80
N THR A 203 -15.10 -1.63 6.38
CA THR A 203 -13.72 -1.34 5.93
C THR A 203 -13.13 -2.55 5.21
N ALA A 204 -12.44 -2.32 4.08
CA ALA A 204 -11.78 -3.39 3.32
C ALA A 204 -10.35 -3.61 3.81
N VAL A 205 -10.07 -4.83 4.27
CA VAL A 205 -8.76 -5.26 4.76
C VAL A 205 -8.40 -6.59 4.12
N GLU A 206 -7.30 -6.62 3.37
CA GLU A 206 -6.80 -7.83 2.69
C GLU A 206 -7.89 -8.52 1.82
N GLY A 207 -8.69 -7.71 1.10
CA GLY A 207 -9.75 -8.20 0.24
C GLY A 207 -10.97 -8.77 0.97
N ARG A 208 -11.15 -8.46 2.27
CA ARG A 208 -12.30 -8.84 3.10
C ARG A 208 -12.87 -7.65 3.84
N CYS A 209 -14.16 -7.68 4.12
CA CYS A 209 -14.82 -6.65 4.91
C CYS A 209 -14.67 -6.92 6.42
N ARG A 210 -14.23 -5.92 7.18
CA ARG A 210 -14.02 -5.96 8.62
C ARG A 210 -14.42 -4.64 9.28
N ALA A 211 -14.63 -4.67 10.59
CA ALA A 211 -14.72 -3.48 11.42
C ALA A 211 -13.31 -3.05 11.85
N GLU A 212 -12.85 -1.88 11.39
CA GLU A 212 -11.52 -1.36 11.73
C GLU A 212 -11.58 -0.05 12.51
N LYS A 213 -12.73 0.64 12.49
CA LYS A 213 -12.90 1.94 13.14
C LYS A 213 -14.18 1.94 13.97
N ASP A 214 -14.20 2.68 15.07
CA ASP A 214 -15.42 2.88 15.86
C ASP A 214 -16.60 3.34 15.01
N ALA A 215 -16.34 4.17 13.99
CA ALA A 215 -17.36 4.66 13.08
C ALA A 215 -18.09 3.53 12.32
N ASP A 216 -17.40 2.41 12.07
CA ASP A 216 -17.99 1.23 11.41
C ASP A 216 -18.99 0.55 12.36
N CYS A 217 -18.68 0.51 13.66
CA CYS A 217 -19.50 -0.16 14.68
C CYS A 217 -20.63 0.70 15.25
N ARG A 218 -20.42 2.03 15.36
CA ARG A 218 -21.33 2.95 16.06
C ARG A 218 -22.76 2.98 15.54
N LYS A 219 -22.96 2.65 14.26
CA LYS A 219 -24.28 2.66 13.61
C LYS A 219 -24.98 1.30 13.66
N THR A 220 -24.30 0.26 14.14
CA THR A 220 -24.86 -1.09 14.20
C THR A 220 -25.87 -1.22 15.33
N ARG A 221 -26.82 -2.13 15.16
CA ARG A 221 -27.78 -2.46 16.21
C ARG A 221 -27.07 -3.00 17.46
N GLY A 222 -25.99 -3.77 17.28
CA GLY A 222 -25.17 -4.28 18.38
C GLY A 222 -24.56 -3.18 19.26
N CYS A 223 -24.11 -2.07 18.67
CA CYS A 223 -23.65 -0.92 19.44
C CYS A 223 -24.80 -0.27 20.23
N ILE A 224 -25.92 0.01 19.57
CA ILE A 224 -27.07 0.70 20.17
C ILE A 224 -27.70 -0.13 21.29
N GLU A 225 -27.93 -1.43 21.06
CA GLU A 225 -28.63 -2.30 22.00
C GLU A 225 -27.70 -2.85 23.09
N LEU A 226 -26.50 -3.30 22.71
CA LEU A 226 -25.63 -4.13 23.55
C LEU A 226 -24.29 -3.47 23.91
N GLY A 227 -24.00 -2.28 23.41
CA GLY A 227 -22.72 -1.60 23.63
C GLY A 227 -21.57 -2.19 22.81
N ALA A 228 -21.82 -2.94 21.74
CA ALA A 228 -20.77 -3.47 20.87
C ALA A 228 -20.24 -2.39 19.89
N CYS A 229 -19.63 -1.32 20.42
CA CYS A 229 -19.32 -0.10 19.68
C CYS A 229 -17.86 0.02 19.21
N SER A 230 -16.99 -0.91 19.60
CA SER A 230 -15.55 -0.84 19.32
C SER A 230 -15.07 -1.96 18.39
N PRO A 231 -14.17 -1.69 17.44
CA PRO A 231 -13.59 -2.72 16.57
C PRO A 231 -12.52 -3.53 17.34
N VAL A 232 -12.77 -4.82 17.55
CA VAL A 232 -11.85 -5.73 18.24
C VAL A 232 -11.68 -7.02 17.44
N GLY A 233 -10.53 -7.15 16.78
CA GLY A 233 -10.21 -8.30 15.92
C GLY A 233 -11.08 -8.36 14.66
N GLY A 234 -11.38 -7.21 14.05
CA GLY A 234 -12.20 -7.09 12.85
C GLY A 234 -13.71 -7.21 13.09
N LEU A 235 -14.16 -7.25 14.35
CA LEU A 235 -15.56 -7.41 14.77
C LEU A 235 -15.96 -6.28 15.72
N CYS A 236 -17.23 -5.88 15.69
CA CYS A 236 -17.76 -4.95 16.68
C CYS A 236 -18.03 -5.66 18.01
N LYS A 237 -17.40 -5.18 19.09
CA LYS A 237 -17.48 -5.73 20.45
C LYS A 237 -17.53 -4.62 21.49
N VAL A 238 -17.92 -4.99 22.72
CA VAL A 238 -17.78 -4.13 23.89
C VAL A 238 -16.30 -4.13 24.30
N ALA A 239 -15.61 -3.00 24.17
CA ALA A 239 -14.22 -2.89 24.59
C ALA A 239 -14.06 -2.06 25.87
N SER A 240 -15.04 -1.22 26.20
CA SER A 240 -14.95 -0.29 27.31
C SER A 240 -16.30 0.01 27.97
N ASP A 241 -16.26 0.50 29.21
CA ASP A 241 -17.45 1.01 29.90
C ASP A 241 -18.13 2.12 29.11
N ALA A 242 -17.37 2.91 28.34
CA ALA A 242 -17.93 3.96 27.50
C ALA A 242 -18.88 3.37 26.44
N ASP A 243 -18.55 2.21 25.88
CA ASP A 243 -19.42 1.51 24.92
C ASP A 243 -20.71 1.05 25.59
N CYS A 244 -20.62 0.55 26.83
CA CYS A 244 -21.81 0.18 27.60
C CYS A 244 -22.68 1.38 27.94
N ARG A 245 -22.09 2.49 28.38
CA ARG A 245 -22.83 3.68 28.82
C ARG A 245 -23.69 4.32 27.73
N ILE A 246 -23.32 4.17 26.47
CA ILE A 246 -24.09 4.71 25.34
C ILE A 246 -25.21 3.78 24.85
N SER A 247 -25.26 2.54 25.36
CA SER A 247 -26.21 1.51 24.92
C SER A 247 -27.55 1.53 25.66
N ASN A 248 -28.56 0.86 25.09
CA ASN A 248 -29.85 0.63 25.73
C ASN A 248 -29.72 -0.28 26.95
N VAL A 249 -28.85 -1.30 26.91
CA VAL A 249 -28.71 -2.23 28.05
C VAL A 249 -28.23 -1.52 29.33
N CYS A 250 -27.40 -0.48 29.23
CA CYS A 250 -27.08 0.37 30.37
C CYS A 250 -28.29 1.19 30.85
N ARG A 251 -29.05 1.79 29.92
CA ARG A 251 -30.22 2.62 30.26
C ARG A 251 -31.37 1.84 30.89
N GLU A 252 -31.63 0.64 30.39
CA GLU A 252 -32.79 -0.17 30.76
C GLU A 252 -32.47 -1.16 31.88
N GLN A 253 -31.26 -1.71 31.90
CA GLN A 253 -30.87 -2.79 32.82
C GLN A 253 -29.75 -2.40 33.78
N GLN A 254 -29.29 -1.14 33.76
CA GLN A 254 -28.17 -0.63 34.56
C GLN A 254 -26.85 -1.40 34.33
N ALA A 255 -26.74 -2.08 33.18
CA ALA A 255 -25.55 -2.81 32.80
C ALA A 255 -24.53 -1.88 32.12
N CYS A 256 -23.84 -1.05 32.91
CA CYS A 256 -23.00 0.04 32.40
C CYS A 256 -21.48 -0.25 32.44
N ARG A 257 -21.08 -1.47 32.85
CA ARG A 257 -19.68 -1.89 32.96
C ARG A 257 -19.32 -2.94 31.93
N ALA A 258 -18.18 -2.78 31.25
CA ALA A 258 -17.69 -3.74 30.28
C ALA A 258 -16.90 -4.88 30.96
N VAL A 259 -17.34 -6.12 30.75
CA VAL A 259 -16.64 -7.32 31.19
C VAL A 259 -16.71 -8.38 30.10
N GLN A 260 -15.55 -8.88 29.66
CA GLN A 260 -15.43 -9.98 28.68
C GLN A 260 -16.30 -9.79 27.42
N ASN A 261 -16.27 -8.61 26.81
CA ASN A 261 -17.07 -8.23 25.64
C ASN A 261 -18.59 -8.15 25.88
N ARG A 262 -19.03 -7.96 27.13
CA ARG A 262 -20.44 -7.77 27.48
C ARG A 262 -20.60 -6.61 28.44
N CYS A 263 -21.77 -6.02 28.43
CA CYS A 263 -22.17 -5.05 29.43
C CYS A 263 -22.84 -5.77 30.60
N VAL A 264 -22.37 -5.49 31.82
CA VAL A 264 -22.87 -6.08 33.06
C VAL A 264 -23.17 -4.99 34.08
N ARG A 265 -24.04 -5.31 35.03
CA ARG A 265 -24.33 -4.45 36.19
C ARG A 265 -23.12 -4.42 37.15
N GLU A 266 -23.05 -3.41 38.02
CA GLU A 266 -21.95 -3.26 38.97
C GLU A 266 -21.85 -4.42 39.97
N ASP A 267 -23.00 -5.00 40.35
CA ASP A 267 -23.12 -6.14 41.26
C ASP A 267 -22.81 -7.50 40.61
N TRP A 268 -22.49 -7.53 39.32
CA TRP A 268 -22.23 -8.78 38.59
C TRP A 268 -20.89 -9.43 39.02
N SER A 269 -20.99 -10.66 39.54
CA SER A 269 -19.85 -11.52 39.88
C SER A 269 -19.66 -12.64 38.84
N PRO A 270 -18.44 -12.85 38.31
CA PRO A 270 -18.16 -13.94 37.37
C PRO A 270 -18.31 -15.30 38.07
N GLY A 271 -19.46 -15.95 37.89
CA GLY A 271 -19.75 -17.27 38.46
C GLY A 271 -21.24 -17.61 38.61
N GLU A 272 -22.13 -16.62 38.68
CA GLU A 272 -23.56 -16.84 38.99
C GLU A 272 -24.47 -16.97 37.76
N GLY A 273 -23.96 -16.76 36.54
CA GLY A 273 -24.75 -16.60 35.31
C GLY A 273 -25.04 -17.86 34.48
N GLY A 274 -25.16 -19.03 35.09
CA GLY A 274 -25.51 -20.30 34.43
C GLY A 274 -26.92 -20.84 34.75
N GLY A 275 -27.75 -20.05 35.44
CA GLY A 275 -29.10 -20.46 35.80
C GLY A 275 -30.08 -20.35 34.64
N ASN A 276 -30.58 -21.49 34.16
CA ASN A 276 -31.70 -21.60 33.22
C ASN A 276 -32.79 -20.59 33.56
N VAL A 277 -33.09 -19.68 32.63
CA VAL A 277 -34.28 -18.83 32.68
C VAL A 277 -35.48 -19.78 32.59
N ALA A 278 -36.07 -20.10 33.75
CA ALA A 278 -37.34 -20.77 33.82
C ALA A 278 -38.38 -19.83 33.20
N THR A 279 -38.81 -20.15 31.97
CA THR A 279 -39.95 -19.53 31.32
C THR A 279 -41.18 -19.75 32.19
N LYS A 280 -41.62 -18.72 32.92
CA LYS A 280 -42.98 -18.67 33.46
C LYS A 280 -43.95 -18.53 32.29
N LYS A 281 -44.71 -19.59 32.04
CA LYS A 281 -45.97 -19.56 31.28
C LYS A 281 -47.05 -18.83 32.07
#